data_AF-A0A6C0DSU2-F1
#
_entry.id   AF-A0A6C0DSU2-F1
#
_cell.length_a   1.000
_cell.length_b   1.000
_cell.length_c   1.000
_cell.angle_alpha   90.00
_cell.angle_beta   90.00
_cell.angle_gamma   90.00
#
_symmetry.space_group_name_H-M   'P 1'
#
loop_
_entity.id
_entity.type
_entity.pdbx_description
1 polymer ?
#
loop_
_entity_poly.entity_id
_entity_poly.type
_entity_poly.pdbx_seq_one_letter_code
_entity_poly.pdbx_strand_id
1 'polypeptide(L)'
;MAARRIRSEREHQRAIADLYYKWDRNDESLEWWIQQYEKRLRAPLRHVIEERVFTTLRDRYERRLKEGRSTVHEIEAIIWGDAKLPSVGERLWSMLDVWERQWPSPPKSELQTLVTDSQNVHTRVVIKQTHKSMGLLVGQVVPAGQRTTDEILTAWMTTRTWAACKPLYEDMVIWGGTATIYVDDDYLYRKTLRSLWALIKSYHGEVYDELVNRLWEECNESIGVCAQGHITRLANVMVGFHEEFLSPQCSKEQFQDKMSAIAASTRPLPEKIAEARLIMDEHAVPEGERAAWFEAFD
;
A
#
# COMPACT_ATOMS: atom_id res chain seq x y z
N MET A 1 -30.83 0.33 -32.73
CA MET A 1 -29.78 0.82 -31.80
C MET A 1 -28.92 -0.31 -31.21
N ALA A 2 -29.48 -1.43 -30.76
CA ALA A 2 -28.72 -2.56 -30.18
C ALA A 2 -27.62 -3.14 -31.09
N ALA A 3 -27.88 -3.29 -32.40
CA ALA A 3 -26.90 -3.83 -33.35
C ALA A 3 -25.65 -2.95 -33.55
N ARG A 4 -25.75 -1.62 -33.39
CA ARG A 4 -24.59 -0.71 -33.42
C ARG A 4 -23.74 -0.82 -32.17
N ARG A 5 -24.36 -1.11 -31.01
CA ARG A 5 -23.69 -1.29 -29.72
C ARG A 5 -22.86 -2.59 -29.70
N ILE A 6 -23.45 -3.69 -30.18
CA ILE A 6 -22.78 -5.00 -30.28
C ILE A 6 -21.62 -4.97 -31.29
N ARG A 7 -21.76 -4.25 -32.40
CA ARG A 7 -20.71 -4.11 -33.42
C ARG A 7 -19.51 -3.33 -32.87
N SER A 8 -19.78 -2.23 -32.18
CA SER A 8 -18.77 -1.44 -31.47
C SER A 8 -18.02 -2.28 -30.44
N GLU A 9 -18.71 -3.09 -29.65
CA GLU A 9 -18.10 -3.91 -28.59
C GLU A 9 -17.20 -5.03 -29.15
N ARG A 10 -17.60 -5.65 -30.26
CA ARG A 10 -16.76 -6.64 -30.98
C ARG A 10 -15.54 -6.02 -31.66
N GLU A 11 -15.67 -4.81 -32.21
CA GLU A 11 -14.55 -4.06 -32.79
C GLU A 11 -13.55 -3.65 -31.69
N HIS A 12 -14.04 -3.26 -30.51
CA HIS A 12 -13.20 -2.98 -29.34
C HIS A 12 -12.53 -4.24 -28.80
N GLN A 13 -13.23 -5.37 -28.68
CA GLN A 13 -12.64 -6.64 -28.25
C GLN A 13 -11.56 -7.14 -29.23
N ARG A 14 -11.76 -6.95 -30.54
CA ARG A 14 -10.74 -7.25 -31.56
C ARG A 14 -9.54 -6.31 -31.46
N ALA A 15 -9.76 -5.02 -31.22
CA ALA A 15 -8.66 -4.08 -31.02
C ALA A 15 -7.84 -4.48 -29.78
N ILE A 16 -8.50 -4.79 -28.66
CA ILE A 16 -7.83 -5.26 -27.43
C ILE A 16 -7.04 -6.55 -27.69
N ALA A 17 -7.60 -7.51 -28.42
CA ALA A 17 -6.92 -8.77 -28.75
C ALA A 17 -5.72 -8.59 -29.70
N ASP A 18 -5.84 -7.75 -30.72
CA ASP A 18 -4.77 -7.48 -31.69
C ASP A 18 -3.61 -6.69 -31.06
N LEU A 19 -3.94 -5.81 -30.10
CA LEU A 19 -2.94 -5.07 -29.32
C LEU A 19 -2.24 -5.96 -28.28
N TYR A 20 -2.98 -6.89 -27.67
CA TYR A 20 -2.42 -7.90 -26.77
C TYR A 20 -1.43 -8.82 -27.51
N TYR A 21 -1.78 -9.23 -28.73
CA TYR A 21 -0.88 -10.03 -29.57
C TYR A 21 0.42 -9.30 -29.91
N LYS A 22 0.39 -7.97 -30.03
CA LYS A 22 1.57 -7.14 -30.26
C LYS A 22 2.42 -6.98 -28.98
N TRP A 23 1.79 -6.86 -27.82
CA TRP A 23 2.46 -6.79 -26.51
C TRP A 23 3.15 -8.10 -26.10
N ASP A 24 2.55 -9.26 -26.38
CA ASP A 24 3.13 -10.58 -26.02
C ASP A 24 4.38 -10.95 -26.86
N ARG A 25 4.55 -10.32 -28.03
CA ARG A 25 5.65 -10.61 -28.97
C ARG A 25 6.75 -9.58 -29.02
N ASN A 26 6.43 -8.31 -28.83
CA ASN A 26 7.41 -7.25 -28.81
C ASN A 26 7.63 -6.88 -27.36
N ASP A 27 8.88 -6.91 -26.89
CA ASP A 27 9.34 -6.38 -25.60
C ASP A 27 9.18 -4.83 -25.55
N GLU A 28 8.10 -4.32 -26.12
CA GLU A 28 7.65 -2.93 -26.04
C GLU A 28 7.08 -2.71 -24.65
N SER A 29 7.57 -1.65 -24.00
CA SER A 29 7.27 -1.43 -22.59
C SER A 29 5.77 -1.20 -22.37
N LEU A 30 5.22 -1.87 -21.36
CA LEU A 30 3.88 -1.64 -20.79
C LEU A 30 3.60 -0.13 -20.61
N GLU A 31 4.66 0.65 -20.44
CA GLU A 31 4.68 2.10 -20.34
C GLU A 31 4.14 2.83 -21.58
N TRP A 32 4.53 2.42 -22.80
CA TRP A 32 4.00 3.01 -24.03
C TRP A 32 2.49 2.73 -24.14
N TRP A 33 2.09 1.54 -23.74
CA TRP A 33 0.70 1.10 -23.78
C TRP A 33 -0.19 1.90 -22.81
N ILE A 34 0.22 2.03 -21.55
CA ILE A 34 -0.52 2.79 -20.53
C ILE A 34 -0.65 4.27 -20.97
N GLN A 35 0.45 4.90 -21.41
CA GLN A 35 0.43 6.31 -21.83
C GLN A 35 -0.48 6.61 -23.04
N GLN A 36 -0.56 5.70 -24.02
CA GLN A 36 -1.42 5.90 -25.19
C GLN A 36 -2.91 5.70 -24.88
N TYR A 37 -3.24 4.86 -23.90
CA TYR A 37 -4.62 4.45 -23.62
C TYR A 37 -5.28 5.20 -22.47
N GLU A 38 -4.53 5.65 -21.46
CA GLU A 38 -5.05 6.39 -20.31
C GLU A 38 -5.80 7.67 -20.74
N LYS A 39 -5.31 8.35 -21.78
CA LYS A 39 -5.95 9.55 -22.36
C LYS A 39 -7.22 9.29 -23.16
N ARG A 40 -7.49 8.03 -23.54
CA ARG A 40 -8.56 7.66 -24.50
C ARG A 40 -9.67 6.80 -23.88
N LEU A 41 -9.48 6.30 -22.66
CA LEU A 41 -10.42 5.37 -22.03
C LEU A 41 -11.55 6.10 -21.30
N ARG A 42 -12.78 5.71 -21.65
CA ARG A 42 -13.97 6.05 -20.84
C ARG A 42 -13.98 5.19 -19.58
N ALA A 43 -14.37 5.78 -18.44
CA ALA A 43 -14.49 5.11 -17.14
C ALA A 43 -15.03 3.65 -17.15
N PRO A 44 -16.09 3.30 -17.90
CA PRO A 44 -16.59 1.92 -17.90
C PRO A 44 -15.64 0.87 -18.52
N LEU A 45 -14.60 1.25 -19.26
CA LEU A 45 -13.64 0.29 -19.82
C LEU A 45 -12.37 0.13 -18.98
N ARG A 46 -12.16 1.03 -18.01
CA ARG A 46 -10.98 1.02 -17.14
C ARG A 46 -10.89 -0.28 -16.33
N HIS A 47 -12.00 -0.68 -15.68
CA HIS A 47 -12.01 -1.91 -14.86
C HIS A 47 -11.73 -3.19 -15.67
N VAL A 48 -12.26 -3.31 -16.90
CA VAL A 48 -12.02 -4.47 -17.78
C VAL A 48 -10.54 -4.58 -18.13
N ILE A 49 -9.91 -3.43 -18.37
CA ILE A 49 -8.48 -3.34 -18.69
C ILE A 49 -7.64 -3.67 -17.47
N GLU A 50 -7.93 -3.07 -16.32
CA GLU A 50 -7.21 -3.33 -15.07
C GLU A 50 -7.30 -4.81 -14.68
N GLU A 51 -8.48 -5.43 -14.80
CA GLU A 51 -8.67 -6.86 -14.56
C GLU A 51 -7.81 -7.73 -15.49
N ARG A 52 -7.76 -7.37 -16.77
CA ARG A 52 -6.99 -8.12 -17.75
C ARG A 52 -5.49 -7.98 -17.52
N VAL A 53 -5.02 -6.76 -17.27
CA VAL A 53 -3.60 -6.48 -16.96
C VAL A 53 -3.19 -7.22 -15.69
N PHE A 54 -4.01 -7.16 -14.63
CA PHE A 54 -3.78 -7.90 -13.40
C PHE A 54 -3.63 -9.41 -13.67
N THR A 55 -4.61 -10.02 -14.35
CA THR A 55 -4.60 -11.46 -14.64
C THR A 55 -3.35 -11.87 -15.40
N THR A 56 -2.98 -11.10 -16.41
CA THR A 56 -1.81 -11.37 -17.25
C THR A 56 -0.49 -11.22 -16.48
N LEU A 57 -0.33 -10.16 -15.69
CA LEU A 57 0.88 -9.96 -14.89
C LEU A 57 1.01 -11.04 -13.82
N ARG A 58 -0.09 -11.37 -13.13
CA ARG A 58 -0.16 -12.50 -12.19
C ARG A 58 0.34 -13.78 -12.84
N ASP A 59 -0.28 -14.19 -13.95
CA ASP A 59 0.05 -15.45 -14.62
C ASP A 59 1.53 -15.48 -15.09
N ARG A 60 2.08 -14.32 -15.50
CA ARG A 60 3.50 -14.17 -15.87
C ARG A 60 4.40 -14.34 -14.66
N TYR A 61 4.10 -13.69 -13.54
CA TYR A 61 4.88 -13.78 -12.31
C TYR A 61 4.83 -15.17 -11.69
N GLU A 62 3.65 -15.79 -11.61
CA GLU A 62 3.48 -17.18 -11.18
C GLU A 62 4.28 -18.16 -12.03
N ARG A 63 4.30 -17.96 -13.36
CA ARG A 63 5.13 -18.78 -14.25
C ARG A 63 6.62 -18.62 -13.94
N ARG A 64 7.11 -17.38 -13.75
CA ARG A 64 8.52 -17.12 -13.41
C ARG A 64 8.91 -17.74 -12.08
N LEU A 65 8.04 -17.66 -11.07
CA LEU A 65 8.23 -18.28 -9.76
C LEU A 65 8.27 -19.80 -9.87
N LYS A 66 7.29 -20.39 -10.54
CA LYS A 66 7.19 -21.84 -10.77
C LYS A 66 8.40 -22.41 -11.53
N GLU A 67 8.94 -21.65 -12.48
CA GLU A 67 10.14 -22.00 -13.25
C GLU A 67 11.45 -21.68 -12.53
N GLY A 68 11.40 -21.07 -11.33
CA GLY A 68 12.59 -20.65 -10.58
C GLY A 68 13.40 -19.54 -11.26
N ARG A 69 12.83 -18.84 -12.25
CA ARG A 69 13.48 -17.74 -12.98
C ARG A 69 13.49 -16.44 -12.20
N SER A 70 12.69 -16.33 -11.15
CA SER A 70 12.64 -15.17 -10.27
C SER A 70 12.20 -15.57 -8.87
N THR A 71 12.60 -14.78 -7.89
CA THR A 71 12.15 -14.85 -6.50
C THR A 71 10.98 -13.89 -6.27
N VAL A 72 10.23 -14.11 -5.18
CA VAL A 72 9.15 -13.19 -4.78
C VAL A 72 9.68 -11.78 -4.53
N HIS A 73 10.88 -11.64 -3.94
CA HIS A 73 11.52 -10.34 -3.72
C HIS A 73 11.83 -9.59 -5.03
N GLU A 74 12.32 -10.29 -6.06
CA GLU A 74 12.58 -9.67 -7.36
C GLU A 74 11.27 -9.21 -8.02
N ILE A 75 10.19 -9.98 -7.85
CA ILE A 75 8.86 -9.60 -8.35
C ILE A 75 8.28 -8.43 -7.56
N GLU A 76 8.45 -8.41 -6.24
CA GLU A 76 8.08 -7.28 -5.37
C GLU A 76 8.75 -5.99 -5.85
N ALA A 77 10.07 -6.01 -6.10
CA ALA A 77 10.79 -4.86 -6.62
C ALA A 77 10.26 -4.39 -7.99
N ILE A 78 9.85 -5.33 -8.86
CA ILE A 78 9.24 -5.00 -10.17
C ILE A 78 7.87 -4.33 -9.95
N ILE A 79 7.04 -4.85 -9.05
CA ILE A 79 5.73 -4.25 -8.75
C ILE A 79 5.89 -2.83 -8.21
N TRP A 80 6.91 -2.60 -7.36
CA TRP A 80 7.25 -1.27 -6.83
C TRP A 80 7.73 -0.29 -7.89
N GLY A 81 8.60 -0.73 -8.79
CA GLY A 81 9.19 0.14 -9.81
C GLY A 81 8.22 0.61 -10.89
N ASP A 82 7.10 -0.11 -11.09
CA ASP A 82 6.25 0.02 -12.28
C ASP A 82 4.82 0.53 -11.97
N ALA A 83 4.66 1.30 -10.88
CA ALA A 83 3.39 1.76 -10.29
C ALA A 83 2.57 2.75 -11.15
N LYS A 84 2.36 2.46 -12.43
CA LYS A 84 1.60 3.28 -13.39
C LYS A 84 0.10 2.96 -13.39
N LEU A 85 -0.30 1.82 -12.82
CA LEU A 85 -1.70 1.46 -12.55
C LEU A 85 -1.84 1.08 -11.07
N PRO A 86 -2.15 2.05 -10.18
CA PRO A 86 -2.17 1.82 -8.73
C PRO A 86 -3.05 0.64 -8.30
N SER A 87 -4.26 0.53 -8.86
CA SER A 87 -5.21 -0.56 -8.52
C SER A 87 -4.71 -1.95 -8.93
N VAL A 88 -3.96 -2.06 -10.03
CA VAL A 88 -3.35 -3.32 -10.47
C VAL A 88 -2.14 -3.64 -9.59
N GLY A 89 -1.31 -2.64 -9.30
CA GLY A 89 -0.16 -2.75 -8.40
C GLY A 89 -0.59 -3.27 -7.02
N GLU A 90 -1.59 -2.65 -6.41
CA GLU A 90 -2.16 -3.07 -5.11
C GLU A 90 -2.62 -4.53 -5.12
N ARG A 91 -3.32 -4.95 -6.19
CA ARG A 91 -3.75 -6.33 -6.32
C ARG A 91 -2.58 -7.30 -6.47
N LEU A 92 -1.60 -7.01 -7.33
CA LEU A 92 -0.41 -7.86 -7.47
C LEU A 92 0.40 -7.91 -6.17
N TRP A 93 0.47 -6.80 -5.46
CA TRP A 93 1.16 -6.71 -4.19
C TRP A 93 0.50 -7.59 -3.12
N SER A 94 -0.84 -7.65 -3.09
CA SER A 94 -1.58 -8.59 -2.24
C SER A 94 -1.29 -10.07 -2.52
N MET A 95 -0.76 -10.41 -3.71
CA MET A 95 -0.40 -11.78 -4.07
C MET A 95 0.98 -12.23 -3.60
N LEU A 96 1.84 -11.30 -3.17
CA LEU A 96 3.22 -11.62 -2.76
C LEU A 96 3.27 -12.64 -1.61
N ASP A 97 2.36 -12.52 -0.64
CA ASP A 97 2.26 -13.46 0.49
C ASP A 97 1.84 -14.87 0.07
N VAL A 98 0.91 -14.94 -0.89
CA VAL A 98 0.46 -16.21 -1.48
C VAL A 98 1.62 -16.88 -2.20
N TRP A 99 2.33 -16.10 -3.02
CA TRP A 99 3.46 -16.57 -3.81
C TRP A 99 4.64 -17.02 -2.96
N GLU A 100 4.94 -16.33 -1.86
CA GLU A 100 6.04 -16.70 -0.97
C GLU A 100 5.77 -18.01 -0.23
N ARG A 101 4.51 -18.26 0.15
CA ARG A 101 4.11 -19.54 0.74
C ARG A 101 4.11 -20.67 -0.29
N GLN A 102 3.69 -20.38 -1.51
CA GLN A 102 3.55 -21.39 -2.58
C GLN A 102 4.88 -21.74 -3.24
N TRP A 103 5.77 -20.76 -3.37
CA TRP A 103 7.12 -20.90 -3.93
C TRP A 103 8.15 -20.29 -2.97
N PRO A 104 8.36 -20.93 -1.80
CA PRO A 104 9.31 -20.45 -0.83
C PRO A 104 10.70 -20.42 -1.46
N SER A 105 11.39 -19.30 -1.31
CA SER A 105 12.79 -19.23 -1.72
C SER A 105 13.59 -20.25 -0.90
N PRO A 106 14.63 -20.89 -1.48
CA PRO A 106 15.50 -21.79 -0.74
C PRO A 106 16.02 -21.09 0.53
N PRO A 107 16.27 -21.83 1.64
CA PRO A 107 16.67 -21.24 2.90
C PRO A 107 17.96 -20.45 2.70
N LYS A 108 17.91 -19.17 3.02
CA LYS A 108 19.01 -18.22 2.85
C LYS A 108 19.47 -17.71 4.22
N SER A 109 20.63 -17.05 4.21
CA SER A 109 21.52 -16.74 5.36
C SER A 109 20.87 -16.10 6.58
N GLU A 110 21.61 -16.09 7.70
CA GLU A 110 21.23 -15.57 9.03
C GLU A 110 20.57 -14.17 9.03
N LEU A 111 20.88 -13.30 8.06
CA LEU A 111 20.25 -11.98 7.90
C LEU A 111 18.77 -12.03 7.52
N GLN A 112 18.30 -13.11 6.87
CA GLN A 112 16.89 -13.29 6.52
C GLN A 112 16.09 -13.96 7.64
N THR A 113 16.75 -14.72 8.52
CA THR A 113 16.13 -15.20 9.76
C THR A 113 15.66 -14.04 10.64
N LEU A 114 16.41 -12.92 10.64
CA LEU A 114 16.00 -11.66 11.25
C LEU A 114 14.73 -11.09 10.61
N VAL A 115 14.58 -11.13 9.28
CA VAL A 115 13.39 -10.62 8.55
C VAL A 115 12.11 -11.37 8.90
N THR A 116 12.22 -12.67 9.16
CA THR A 116 11.08 -13.52 9.58
C THR A 116 10.80 -13.50 11.08
N ASP A 117 11.59 -12.76 11.88
CA ASP A 117 11.37 -12.65 13.31
C ASP A 117 10.00 -12.00 13.58
N SER A 118 9.21 -12.64 14.43
CA SER A 118 7.94 -12.11 14.95
C SER A 118 8.08 -10.76 15.67
N GLN A 119 9.29 -10.39 16.11
CA GLN A 119 9.62 -9.08 16.66
C GLN A 119 10.16 -8.09 15.60
N ASN A 120 10.25 -8.49 14.34
CA ASN A 120 10.74 -7.61 13.29
C ASN A 120 9.68 -6.56 12.91
N VAL A 121 10.05 -5.30 13.04
CA VAL A 121 9.25 -4.14 12.60
C VAL A 121 9.22 -3.96 11.08
N HIS A 122 10.02 -4.73 10.35
CA HIS A 122 10.00 -4.92 8.90
C HIS A 122 9.24 -6.19 8.48
N THR A 123 8.27 -6.64 9.28
CA THR A 123 7.32 -7.66 8.82
C THR A 123 6.46 -7.09 7.69
N ARG A 124 6.11 -7.92 6.70
CA ARG A 124 5.34 -7.46 5.53
C ARG A 124 3.97 -6.87 5.90
N VAL A 125 3.37 -7.30 7.01
CA VAL A 125 2.14 -6.71 7.55
C VAL A 125 2.34 -5.24 7.93
N VAL A 126 3.42 -4.94 8.65
CA VAL A 126 3.78 -3.56 9.01
C VAL A 126 4.09 -2.77 7.74
N ILE A 127 4.84 -3.35 6.80
CA ILE A 127 5.14 -2.71 5.50
C ILE A 127 3.85 -2.38 4.72
N LYS A 128 2.90 -3.32 4.61
CA LYS A 128 1.59 -3.15 3.93
C LYS A 128 0.84 -1.95 4.46
N GLN A 129 0.75 -1.88 5.78
CA GLN A 129 -0.01 -0.86 6.44
C GLN A 129 0.70 0.49 6.41
N THR A 130 2.03 0.50 6.55
CA THR A 130 2.84 1.70 6.35
C THR A 130 2.64 2.23 4.93
N HIS A 131 2.58 1.37 3.92
CA HIS A 131 2.32 1.78 2.53
C HIS A 131 0.91 2.31 2.32
N LYS A 132 -0.11 1.65 2.87
CA LYS A 132 -1.49 2.16 2.83
C LYS A 132 -1.58 3.55 3.47
N SER A 133 -1.02 3.71 4.67
CA SER A 133 -1.02 4.97 5.40
C SER A 133 -0.20 6.05 4.69
N MET A 134 0.91 5.67 4.05
CA MET A 134 1.71 6.55 3.21
C MET A 134 0.93 7.04 1.99
N GLY A 135 0.16 6.16 1.33
CA GLY A 135 -0.72 6.55 0.22
C GLY A 135 -1.76 7.58 0.65
N LEU A 136 -2.36 7.40 1.83
CA LEU A 136 -3.30 8.36 2.43
C LEU A 136 -2.65 9.71 2.75
N LEU A 137 -1.42 9.69 3.28
CA LEU A 137 -0.69 10.92 3.59
C LEU A 137 -0.25 11.65 2.32
N VAL A 138 0.45 10.98 1.40
CA VAL A 138 0.97 11.61 0.18
C VAL A 138 -0.14 12.14 -0.74
N GLY A 139 -1.36 11.61 -0.62
CA GLY A 139 -2.54 12.13 -1.30
C GLY A 139 -3.05 13.49 -0.80
N GLN A 140 -2.59 13.98 0.35
CA GLN A 140 -3.06 15.24 0.92
C GLN A 140 -2.52 16.46 0.16
N VAL A 141 -3.35 17.48 0.00
CA VAL A 141 -2.95 18.73 -0.66
C VAL A 141 -2.08 19.55 0.28
N VAL A 142 -0.79 19.68 -0.06
CA VAL A 142 0.15 20.51 0.70
C VAL A 142 0.09 21.97 0.20
N PRO A 143 -0.21 22.95 1.07
CA PRO A 143 -0.21 24.36 0.71
C PRO A 143 1.13 24.84 0.14
N ALA A 144 1.05 25.69 -0.90
CA ALA A 144 2.22 26.34 -1.49
C ALA A 144 2.91 27.22 -0.43
N GLY A 145 4.23 27.11 -0.33
CA GLY A 145 5.03 27.86 0.64
C GLY A 145 5.10 27.28 2.05
N GLN A 146 4.47 26.13 2.33
CA GLN A 146 4.56 25.48 3.64
C GLN A 146 6.03 25.19 4.04
N ARG A 147 6.45 25.76 5.17
CA ARG A 147 7.78 25.60 5.78
C ARG A 147 7.69 24.57 6.90
N THR A 148 7.45 23.33 6.51
CA THR A 148 7.03 22.23 7.40
C THR A 148 7.91 22.10 8.64
N THR A 149 9.23 21.95 8.48
CA THR A 149 10.13 21.73 9.61
C THR A 149 10.17 22.93 10.56
N ASP A 150 10.17 24.16 10.02
CA ASP A 150 10.16 25.40 10.82
C ASP A 150 8.83 25.58 11.57
N GLU A 151 7.71 25.28 10.91
CA GLU A 151 6.37 25.36 11.48
C GLU A 151 6.19 24.34 12.61
N ILE A 152 6.62 23.10 12.40
CA ILE A 152 6.61 22.04 13.44
C ILE A 152 7.49 22.46 14.62
N LEU A 153 8.72 22.91 14.36
CA LEU A 153 9.62 23.38 15.41
C LEU A 153 8.98 24.52 16.22
N THR A 154 8.37 25.49 15.53
CA THR A 154 7.67 26.61 16.17
C THR A 154 6.53 26.10 17.06
N ALA A 155 5.74 25.15 16.57
CA ALA A 155 4.64 24.55 17.33
C ALA A 155 5.15 23.82 18.59
N TRP A 156 6.22 23.02 18.48
CA TRP A 156 6.78 22.32 19.64
C TRP A 156 7.41 23.27 20.67
N MET A 157 8.07 24.34 20.21
CA MET A 157 8.71 25.34 21.07
C MET A 157 7.71 26.14 21.93
N THR A 158 6.41 26.05 21.66
CA THR A 158 5.38 26.64 22.53
C THR A 158 5.29 25.95 23.90
N THR A 159 5.63 24.65 23.95
CA THR A 159 5.46 23.80 25.15
C THR A 159 6.75 23.11 25.58
N ARG A 160 7.80 23.15 24.74
CA ARG A 160 9.06 22.42 24.94
C ARG A 160 10.26 23.33 24.77
N THR A 161 11.40 22.90 25.32
CA THR A 161 12.65 23.66 25.22
C THR A 161 13.39 23.37 23.93
N TRP A 162 14.22 24.32 23.49
CA TRP A 162 15.10 24.11 22.33
C TRP A 162 15.98 22.87 22.48
N ALA A 163 16.51 22.61 23.69
CA ALA A 163 17.34 21.44 23.94
C ALA A 163 16.61 20.12 23.66
N ALA A 164 15.31 20.05 23.93
CA ALA A 164 14.49 18.88 23.62
C ALA A 164 14.14 18.79 22.12
N CYS A 165 13.88 19.92 21.46
CA CYS A 165 13.47 19.93 20.04
C CYS A 165 14.64 19.79 19.05
N LYS A 166 15.85 20.24 19.43
CA LYS A 166 17.03 20.26 18.57
C LYS A 166 17.35 18.90 17.92
N PRO A 167 17.46 17.78 18.65
CA PRO A 167 17.80 16.50 18.03
C PRO A 167 16.75 16.04 17.01
N LEU A 168 15.46 16.26 17.30
CA LEU A 168 14.37 15.93 16.38
C LEU A 168 14.42 16.82 15.13
N TYR A 169 14.71 18.11 15.30
CA TYR A 169 14.85 19.03 14.17
C TYR A 169 16.01 18.63 13.25
N GLU A 170 17.18 18.30 13.83
CA GLU A 170 18.34 17.84 13.07
C GLU A 170 18.03 16.54 12.32
N ASP A 171 17.36 15.59 12.97
CA ASP A 171 16.91 14.33 12.35
C ASP A 171 15.91 14.57 11.20
N MET A 172 14.90 15.43 11.40
CA MET A 172 13.96 15.84 10.35
C MET A 172 14.66 16.50 9.15
N VAL A 173 15.71 17.28 9.39
CA VAL A 173 16.50 17.92 8.32
C VAL A 173 17.31 16.88 7.55
N ILE A 174 17.94 15.92 8.24
CA ILE A 174 18.69 14.83 7.61
C ILE A 174 17.76 14.02 6.70
N TRP A 175 16.67 13.47 7.25
CA TRP A 175 15.74 12.64 6.48
C TRP A 175 14.95 13.43 5.46
N GLY A 176 14.67 14.71 5.75
CA GLY A 176 14.09 15.64 4.78
C GLY A 176 15.01 15.89 3.59
N GLY A 177 16.34 15.78 3.76
CA GLY A 177 17.35 15.90 2.71
C GLY A 177 17.59 14.61 1.92
N THR A 178 17.23 13.45 2.45
CA THR A 178 17.43 12.15 1.82
C THR A 178 16.61 12.02 0.54
N ALA A 179 17.30 11.86 -0.60
CA ALA A 179 16.68 11.79 -1.93
C ALA A 179 16.04 10.44 -2.23
N THR A 180 16.57 9.34 -1.68
CA THR A 180 16.17 7.97 -2.04
C THR A 180 15.82 7.17 -0.79
N ILE A 181 14.59 6.66 -0.70
CA ILE A 181 14.17 5.68 0.33
C ILE A 181 13.75 4.35 -0.31
N TYR A 182 12.79 4.38 -1.24
CA TYR A 182 12.36 3.23 -2.04
C TYR A 182 12.81 3.33 -3.49
N VAL A 183 12.71 4.53 -4.07
CA VAL A 183 13.03 4.80 -5.46
C VAL A 183 13.92 6.04 -5.53
N ASP A 184 14.82 6.08 -6.51
CA ASP A 184 15.69 7.22 -6.71
C ASP A 184 14.89 8.53 -6.82
N ASP A 185 15.32 9.55 -6.07
CA ASP A 185 14.72 10.90 -6.04
C ASP A 185 13.26 10.95 -5.52
N ASP A 186 12.85 9.97 -4.71
CA ASP A 186 11.52 9.95 -4.10
C ASP A 186 11.29 11.03 -3.04
N TYR A 187 12.33 11.50 -2.34
CA TYR A 187 12.25 12.35 -1.13
C TYR A 187 11.09 11.97 -0.21
N LEU A 188 10.88 10.67 -0.02
CA LEU A 188 9.61 10.20 0.52
C LEU A 188 9.33 10.74 1.92
N TYR A 189 10.33 10.77 2.81
CA TYR A 189 10.18 11.33 4.15
C TYR A 189 9.70 12.79 4.10
N ARG A 190 10.32 13.61 3.25
CA ARG A 190 9.92 15.01 3.06
C ARG A 190 8.47 15.10 2.61
N LYS A 191 8.05 14.29 1.63
CA LYS A 191 6.67 14.29 1.12
C LYS A 191 5.68 13.87 2.21
N THR A 192 5.98 12.81 2.94
CA THR A 192 5.15 12.29 4.03
C THR A 192 5.02 13.32 5.15
N LEU A 193 6.12 13.87 5.65
CA LEU A 193 6.11 14.86 6.73
C LEU A 193 5.35 16.13 6.35
N ARG A 194 5.55 16.64 5.13
CA ARG A 194 4.81 17.81 4.60
C ARG A 194 3.31 17.56 4.58
N SER A 195 2.91 16.38 4.13
CA SER A 195 1.50 16.04 3.97
C SER A 195 0.83 15.76 5.30
N LEU A 196 1.53 15.08 6.22
CA LEU A 196 1.10 14.91 7.61
C LEU A 196 0.91 16.26 8.29
N TRP A 197 1.86 17.19 8.15
CA TRP A 197 1.72 18.51 8.77
C TRP A 197 0.56 19.32 8.18
N ALA A 198 0.32 19.22 6.87
CA ALA A 198 -0.85 19.83 6.25
C ALA A 198 -2.15 19.25 6.81
N LEU A 199 -2.20 17.94 7.02
CA LEU A 199 -3.35 17.24 7.61
C LEU A 199 -3.57 17.63 9.06
N ILE A 200 -2.53 17.63 9.91
CA ILE A 200 -2.63 18.05 11.33
C ILE A 200 -3.22 19.47 11.41
N LYS A 201 -2.75 20.40 10.59
CA LYS A 201 -3.26 21.79 10.56
C LYS A 201 -4.72 21.94 10.12
N SER A 202 -5.33 20.89 9.56
CA SER A 202 -6.77 20.88 9.25
C SER A 202 -7.64 20.61 10.48
N TYR A 203 -7.05 20.09 11.57
CA TYR A 203 -7.70 19.92 12.86
C TYR A 203 -7.60 21.20 13.70
N HIS A 204 -8.46 21.32 14.72
CA HIS A 204 -8.56 22.50 15.56
C HIS A 204 -8.75 22.13 17.04
N GLY A 205 -8.40 23.06 17.94
CA GLY A 205 -8.59 22.91 19.40
C GLY A 205 -7.73 21.79 19.99
N GLU A 206 -8.27 21.10 20.99
CA GLU A 206 -7.55 20.06 21.75
C GLU A 206 -7.03 18.92 20.86
N VAL A 207 -7.74 18.58 19.78
CA VAL A 207 -7.30 17.55 18.84
C VAL A 207 -6.04 17.97 18.09
N TYR A 208 -5.94 19.24 17.69
CA TYR A 208 -4.73 19.76 17.06
C TYR A 208 -3.54 19.71 18.03
N ASP A 209 -3.74 20.13 19.27
CA ASP A 209 -2.68 20.15 20.29
C ASP A 209 -2.18 18.73 20.60
N GLU A 210 -3.09 17.76 20.70
CA GLU A 210 -2.75 16.35 20.91
C GLU A 210 -1.99 15.77 19.70
N LEU A 211 -2.40 16.07 18.47
CA LEU A 211 -1.68 15.62 17.27
C LEU A 211 -0.27 16.23 17.18
N VAL A 212 -0.09 17.50 17.57
CA VAL A 212 1.24 18.14 17.65
C VAL A 212 2.11 17.45 18.71
N ASN A 213 1.53 17.08 19.85
CA ASN A 213 2.22 16.33 20.89
C ASN A 213 2.61 14.93 20.43
N ARG A 214 1.68 14.20 19.80
CA ARG A 214 1.94 12.86 19.27
C ARG A 214 3.00 12.87 18.18
N LEU A 215 2.99 13.87 17.30
CA LEU A 215 4.04 14.06 16.30
C LEU A 215 5.42 14.19 16.97
N TRP A 216 5.51 14.91 18.09
CA TRP A 216 6.77 15.01 18.85
C TRP A 216 7.21 13.66 19.40
N GLU A 217 6.29 12.91 20.01
CA GLU A 217 6.57 11.59 20.60
C GLU A 217 7.07 10.59 19.55
N GLU A 218 6.36 10.47 18.43
CA GLU A 218 6.73 9.54 17.35
C GLU A 218 8.05 9.94 16.68
N CYS A 219 8.33 11.24 16.52
CA CYS A 219 9.63 11.71 16.03
C CYS A 219 10.76 11.49 17.04
N ASN A 220 10.48 11.60 18.35
CA ASN A 220 11.47 11.29 19.37
C ASN A 220 11.81 9.79 19.40
N GLU A 221 10.79 8.94 19.24
CA GLU A 221 10.95 7.48 19.16
C GLU A 221 11.55 6.99 17.84
N SER A 222 11.55 7.82 16.79
CA SER A 222 12.17 7.46 15.50
C SER A 222 13.69 7.68 15.48
N ILE A 223 14.25 8.40 16.45
CA ILE A 223 15.69 8.69 16.48
C ILE A 223 16.51 7.40 16.47
N GLY A 224 17.45 7.31 15.52
CA GLY A 224 18.32 6.14 15.36
C GLY A 224 17.66 4.95 14.65
N VAL A 225 16.42 5.09 14.18
CA VAL A 225 15.73 4.08 13.38
C VAL A 225 16.02 4.28 11.88
N CYS A 226 15.78 3.26 11.06
CA CYS A 226 15.91 3.34 9.60
C CYS A 226 14.82 4.23 8.94
N ALA A 227 14.98 4.49 7.64
CA ALA A 227 14.06 5.31 6.85
C ALA A 227 12.60 4.83 6.91
N GLN A 228 12.38 3.52 6.76
CA GLN A 228 11.03 2.94 6.82
C GLN A 228 10.40 3.11 8.21
N GLY A 229 11.19 2.92 9.27
CA GLY A 229 10.72 3.14 10.64
C GLY A 229 10.28 4.58 10.84
N HIS A 230 11.00 5.56 10.31
CA HIS A 230 10.57 6.96 10.32
C HIS A 230 9.21 7.15 9.63
N ILE A 231 9.01 6.60 8.43
CA ILE A 231 7.72 6.70 7.72
C ILE A 231 6.58 6.07 8.52
N THR A 232 6.80 4.88 9.09
CA THR A 232 5.81 4.19 9.92
C THR A 232 5.42 5.03 11.14
N ARG A 233 6.41 5.62 11.82
CA ARG A 233 6.19 6.49 12.98
C ARG A 233 5.39 7.75 12.62
N LEU A 234 5.68 8.37 11.48
CA LEU A 234 4.88 9.49 10.97
C LEU A 234 3.42 9.08 10.69
N ALA A 235 3.19 7.89 10.12
CA ALA A 235 1.83 7.39 9.89
C ALA A 235 1.06 7.14 11.19
N ASN A 236 1.74 6.69 12.25
CA ASN A 236 1.12 6.40 13.55
C ASN A 236 0.53 7.65 14.22
N VAL A 237 0.98 8.85 13.87
CA VAL A 237 0.46 10.11 14.44
C VAL A 237 -1.05 10.24 14.22
N MET A 238 -1.57 9.73 13.10
CA MET A 238 -2.99 9.84 12.74
C MET A 238 -3.86 8.69 13.27
N VAL A 239 -3.25 7.65 13.82
CA VAL A 239 -3.96 6.46 14.27
C VAL A 239 -4.86 6.82 15.46
N GLY A 240 -6.16 6.54 15.32
CA GLY A 240 -7.18 6.90 16.31
C GLY A 240 -7.75 8.31 16.16
N PHE A 241 -7.21 9.13 15.25
CA PHE A 241 -7.72 10.49 14.95
C PHE A 241 -8.34 10.61 13.56
N HIS A 242 -7.98 9.69 12.65
CA HIS A 242 -8.52 9.64 11.30
C HIS A 242 -8.89 8.19 10.99
N GLU A 243 -10.15 7.94 10.62
CA GLU A 243 -10.73 6.58 10.50
C GLU A 243 -9.97 5.69 9.52
N GLU A 244 -9.39 6.28 8.47
CA GLU A 244 -8.61 5.55 7.47
C GLU A 244 -7.22 5.11 7.95
N PHE A 245 -6.71 5.71 9.05
CA PHE A 245 -5.42 5.37 9.65
C PHE A 245 -5.61 4.35 10.77
N LEU A 246 -5.22 3.12 10.47
CA LEU A 246 -5.43 1.97 11.34
C LEU A 246 -4.14 1.60 12.03
N SER A 247 -4.23 1.04 13.25
CA SER A 247 -3.11 0.41 13.96
C SER A 247 -2.89 -1.02 13.43
N PRO A 248 -1.64 -1.57 13.45
CA PRO A 248 -1.39 -2.94 13.03
C PRO A 248 -2.15 -3.97 13.87
N GLN A 249 -2.36 -3.66 15.15
CA GLN A 249 -3.11 -4.52 16.06
C GLN A 249 -4.62 -4.51 15.78
N CYS A 250 -5.15 -3.39 15.27
CA CYS A 250 -6.57 -3.25 14.91
C CYS A 250 -6.95 -4.13 13.69
N SER A 251 -5.98 -4.62 12.92
CA SER A 251 -6.23 -5.51 11.77
C SER A 251 -6.93 -6.83 12.14
N LYS A 252 -6.72 -7.36 13.34
CA LYS A 252 -7.34 -8.63 13.80
C LYS A 252 -8.79 -8.44 14.27
N GLU A 253 -9.06 -7.36 14.99
CA GLU A 253 -10.44 -6.99 15.38
C GLU A 253 -11.27 -6.65 14.14
N GLN A 254 -10.69 -5.90 13.19
CA GLN A 254 -11.36 -5.62 11.92
C GLN A 254 -11.61 -6.86 11.07
N PHE A 255 -10.68 -7.82 11.09
CA PHE A 255 -10.91 -9.11 10.45
C PHE A 255 -12.15 -9.78 11.08
N GLN A 256 -12.24 -9.81 12.41
CA GLN A 256 -13.41 -10.36 13.10
C GLN A 256 -14.69 -9.60 12.77
N ASP A 257 -14.69 -8.27 12.80
CA ASP A 257 -15.84 -7.44 12.47
C ASP A 257 -16.33 -7.65 11.02
N LYS A 258 -15.40 -7.69 10.06
CA LYS A 258 -15.68 -8.02 8.66
C LYS A 258 -16.30 -9.40 8.52
N MET A 259 -15.75 -10.40 9.21
CA MET A 259 -16.26 -11.77 9.20
C MET A 259 -17.66 -11.87 9.82
N SER A 260 -17.93 -11.16 10.92
CA SER A 260 -19.24 -11.07 11.54
C SER A 260 -20.26 -10.36 10.64
N ALA A 261 -19.87 -9.30 9.94
CA ALA A 261 -20.74 -8.61 8.99
C ALA A 261 -21.14 -9.51 7.80
N ILE A 262 -20.21 -10.33 7.30
CA ILE A 262 -20.51 -11.31 6.25
C ILE A 262 -21.50 -12.36 6.76
N ALA A 263 -21.26 -12.91 7.95
CA ALA A 263 -22.13 -13.90 8.59
C ALA A 263 -23.56 -13.38 8.73
N ALA A 264 -23.72 -12.15 9.23
CA ALA A 264 -25.01 -11.50 9.43
C ALA A 264 -25.72 -11.05 8.14
N SER A 265 -25.03 -11.03 6.99
CA SER A 265 -25.64 -10.59 5.73
C SER A 265 -26.70 -11.59 5.23
N THR A 266 -27.70 -11.10 4.49
CA THR A 266 -28.77 -11.95 3.92
C THR A 266 -28.40 -12.59 2.57
N ARG A 267 -27.12 -12.50 2.17
CA ARG A 267 -26.63 -13.01 0.88
C ARG A 267 -26.59 -14.54 0.86
N PRO A 268 -26.68 -15.19 -0.32
CA PRO A 268 -26.51 -16.63 -0.44
C PRO A 268 -25.14 -17.10 0.07
N LEU A 269 -25.08 -18.28 0.70
CA LEU A 269 -23.86 -18.86 1.27
C LEU A 269 -22.65 -18.88 0.30
N PRO A 270 -22.78 -19.21 -1.00
CA PRO A 270 -21.66 -19.16 -1.92
C PRO A 270 -21.02 -17.77 -2.08
N GLU A 271 -21.83 -16.71 -2.01
CA GLU A 271 -21.35 -15.33 -2.09
C GLU A 271 -20.66 -14.90 -0.80
N LYS A 272 -21.19 -15.31 0.36
CA LYS A 272 -20.54 -15.10 1.67
C LYS A 272 -19.17 -15.76 1.72
N ILE A 273 -19.06 -17.00 1.25
CA ILE A 273 -17.80 -17.74 1.22
C ILE A 273 -16.80 -17.06 0.27
N ALA A 274 -17.23 -16.60 -0.91
CA ALA A 274 -16.35 -15.92 -1.86
C ALA A 274 -15.79 -14.61 -1.28
N GLU A 275 -16.62 -13.80 -0.62
CA GLU A 275 -16.20 -12.55 0.02
C GLU A 275 -15.32 -12.80 1.25
N ALA A 276 -15.66 -13.79 2.08
CA ALA A 276 -14.85 -14.17 3.23
C ALA A 276 -13.49 -14.73 2.82
N ARG A 277 -13.41 -15.47 1.69
CA ARG A 277 -12.12 -15.89 1.12
C ARG A 277 -11.25 -14.70 0.78
N LEU A 278 -11.80 -13.66 0.13
CA LEU A 278 -11.05 -12.44 -0.19
C LEU A 278 -10.51 -11.75 1.07
N ILE A 279 -11.30 -11.71 2.15
CA ILE A 279 -10.88 -11.11 3.43
C ILE A 279 -9.86 -12.00 4.16
N MET A 280 -10.06 -13.31 4.16
CA MET A 280 -9.10 -14.27 4.72
C MET A 280 -7.78 -14.28 3.95
N ASP A 281 -7.82 -14.06 2.64
CA ASP A 281 -6.65 -13.86 1.79
C ASP A 281 -5.97 -12.52 2.15
N GLU A 282 -6.73 -11.43 2.34
CA GLU A 282 -6.22 -10.11 2.77
C GLU A 282 -5.47 -10.20 4.10
N HIS A 283 -5.96 -11.03 5.03
CA HIS A 283 -5.40 -11.25 6.37
C HIS A 283 -4.53 -12.52 6.48
N ALA A 284 -4.25 -13.17 5.36
CA ALA A 284 -3.34 -14.32 5.24
C ALA A 284 -3.68 -15.54 6.15
N VAL A 285 -4.97 -15.79 6.42
CA VAL A 285 -5.46 -16.94 7.20
C VAL A 285 -5.15 -18.26 6.46
N PRO A 286 -4.50 -19.26 7.09
CA PRO A 286 -4.16 -20.54 6.46
C PRO A 286 -5.41 -21.33 6.01
N GLU A 287 -5.37 -22.00 4.85
CA GLU A 287 -6.53 -22.73 4.30
C GLU A 287 -7.10 -23.78 5.28
N GLY A 288 -6.23 -24.41 6.08
CA GLY A 288 -6.64 -25.37 7.11
C GLY A 288 -7.44 -24.77 8.27
N GLU A 289 -7.34 -23.45 8.50
CA GLU A 289 -8.07 -22.73 9.55
C GLU A 289 -9.37 -22.10 9.02
N ARG A 290 -9.56 -22.03 7.69
CA ARG A 290 -10.71 -21.34 7.07
C ARG A 290 -12.03 -22.09 7.23
N ALA A 291 -11.98 -23.42 7.31
CA ALA A 291 -13.19 -24.25 7.44
C ALA A 291 -14.02 -23.85 8.67
N ALA A 292 -13.37 -23.65 9.82
CA ALA A 292 -14.02 -23.24 11.06
C ALA A 292 -14.75 -21.88 10.96
N TRP A 293 -14.29 -20.99 10.08
CA TRP A 293 -14.93 -19.71 9.85
C TRP A 293 -16.10 -19.81 8.87
N PHE A 294 -16.03 -20.68 7.86
CA PHE A 294 -17.14 -20.91 6.94
C PHE A 294 -18.30 -21.64 7.61
N GLU A 295 -18.01 -22.52 8.56
CA GLU A 295 -19.01 -23.19 9.40
C GLU A 295 -19.86 -22.19 10.21
N ALA A 296 -19.33 -21.00 10.51
CA ALA A 296 -20.06 -19.95 11.21
C ALA A 296 -21.04 -19.16 10.32
N PHE A 297 -21.14 -19.48 9.02
CA PHE A 297 -22.08 -18.83 8.09
C PHE A 297 -23.35 -19.64 7.82
N ASP A 298 -23.38 -20.91 8.24
CA ASP A 298 -24.57 -21.77 8.29
C ASP A 298 -25.47 -21.41 9.48
#